data_AF-A0A7C0XRC6-F1
#
_entry.id   AF-A0A7C0XRC6-F1
#
_cell.length_a   1.000
_cell.length_b   1.000
_cell.length_c   1.000
_cell.angle_alpha   90.00
_cell.angle_beta   90.00
_cell.angle_gamma   90.00
#
_symmetry.space_group_name_H-M   'P 1'
#
loop_
_entity.id
_entity.type
_entity.pdbx_description
1 polymer ?
#
loop_
_entity_poly.entity_id
_entity_poly.type
_entity_poly.pdbx_seq_one_letter_code
_entity_poly.pdbx_strand_id
1 'polypeptide(L)'
;MARKYSYQLKIATHRDNVTAYLVSQYAMTTKSVAEFEEVMLKLNNDVLHIKFKELGDVLGLNEGAPLEAAILNDESKIRIQSVDVSKMEVSWRPIRALIQHRNDYGYVMVIETSRGEVLSLTRDHGVYITKDYTRAILCKPTDQVRRGDKILRIMNGKLSYDIVRNIYEVKYNGYVYDISVPKTENFAVSNGLIVHNSTFGFGLEHIADGVIHLWMDNVEETKEVRRYLIIKKMRMTNHYTGAFILSIEPGRGIVLKKI
;
A
#
# COMPACT_ATOMS: atom_id res chain seq x y z
N MET A 1 -15.23 -4.97 -13.15
CA MET A 1 -14.10 -4.55 -12.29
C MET A 1 -14.10 -5.32 -10.96
N ALA A 2 -15.09 -5.15 -10.08
CA ALA A 2 -15.18 -5.86 -8.79
C ALA A 2 -15.06 -7.39 -8.89
N ARG A 3 -15.69 -8.01 -9.90
CA ARG A 3 -15.64 -9.47 -10.12
C ARG A 3 -14.21 -10.01 -10.35
N LYS A 4 -13.38 -9.33 -11.17
CA LYS A 4 -11.98 -9.73 -11.45
C LYS A 4 -11.15 -9.70 -10.16
N TYR A 5 -11.30 -8.66 -9.34
CA TYR A 5 -10.63 -8.54 -8.05
C TYR A 5 -11.13 -9.55 -7.03
N SER A 6 -12.44 -9.84 -6.96
CA SER A 6 -12.97 -10.91 -6.12
C SER A 6 -12.34 -12.26 -6.46
N TYR A 7 -12.09 -12.55 -7.74
CA TYR A 7 -11.39 -13.77 -8.15
C TYR A 7 -9.91 -13.78 -7.75
N GLN A 8 -9.18 -12.69 -7.99
CA GLN A 8 -7.76 -12.58 -7.60
C GLN A 8 -7.58 -12.66 -6.07
N LEU A 9 -8.46 -12.05 -5.29
CA LEU A 9 -8.48 -12.17 -3.83
C LEU A 9 -8.79 -13.60 -3.39
N LYS A 10 -9.80 -14.25 -3.99
CA LYS A 10 -10.09 -15.66 -3.69
C LYS A 10 -8.88 -16.55 -3.96
N ILE A 11 -8.12 -16.29 -5.03
CA ILE A 11 -6.88 -17.01 -5.33
C ILE A 11 -5.80 -16.69 -4.29
N ALA A 12 -5.62 -15.42 -3.90
CA ALA A 12 -4.62 -15.01 -2.92
C ALA A 12 -4.91 -15.56 -1.51
N THR A 13 -6.17 -15.63 -1.11
CA THR A 13 -6.61 -16.02 0.24
C THR A 13 -7.13 -17.46 0.32
N HIS A 14 -6.90 -18.29 -0.71
CA HIS A 14 -7.39 -19.66 -0.72
C HIS A 14 -6.84 -20.51 0.43
N ARG A 15 -5.66 -20.13 0.97
CA ARG A 15 -5.02 -20.81 2.11
C ARG A 15 -5.52 -20.31 3.47
N ASP A 16 -6.27 -19.21 3.50
CA ASP A 16 -6.77 -18.58 4.74
C ASP A 16 -8.18 -19.05 5.12
N ASN A 17 -8.67 -20.15 4.53
CA ASN A 17 -9.99 -20.75 4.79
C ASN A 17 -11.18 -19.76 4.66
N VAL A 18 -11.08 -18.80 3.73
CA VAL A 18 -12.07 -17.74 3.53
C VAL A 18 -13.33 -18.30 2.85
N THR A 19 -14.45 -18.35 3.59
CA THR A 19 -15.73 -18.93 3.12
C THR A 19 -16.68 -17.90 2.48
N ALA A 20 -16.65 -16.63 2.93
CA ALA A 20 -17.45 -15.55 2.36
C ALA A 20 -16.73 -14.21 2.47
N TYR A 21 -16.87 -13.36 1.45
CA TYR A 21 -16.27 -12.03 1.39
C TYR A 21 -17.36 -11.01 1.03
N LEU A 22 -17.61 -10.06 1.93
CA LEU A 22 -18.59 -8.99 1.76
C LEU A 22 -17.84 -7.68 1.58
N VAL A 23 -17.94 -7.08 0.40
CA VAL A 23 -17.32 -5.78 0.08
C VAL A 23 -18.37 -4.69 -0.07
N SER A 24 -18.27 -3.67 0.78
CA SER A 24 -18.72 -2.32 0.43
C SER A 24 -17.68 -1.70 -0.51
N GLN A 25 -18.16 -0.89 -1.46
CA GLN A 25 -17.45 -0.13 -2.48
C GLN A 25 -15.91 -0.06 -2.37
N TYR A 26 -15.25 -0.58 -3.40
CA TYR A 26 -13.85 -0.29 -3.67
C TYR A 26 -13.68 1.19 -4.05
N ALA A 27 -13.21 2.01 -3.11
CA ALA A 27 -12.58 3.29 -3.43
C ALA A 27 -11.06 3.05 -3.50
N MET A 28 -10.57 2.61 -4.65
CA MET A 28 -9.13 2.51 -4.91
C MET A 28 -8.60 3.91 -5.19
N THR A 29 -8.33 4.70 -4.14
CA THR A 29 -7.42 5.84 -4.29
C THR A 29 -6.01 5.28 -4.22
N THR A 30 -5.51 4.80 -5.35
CA THR A 30 -4.09 4.49 -5.49
C THR A 30 -3.37 5.81 -5.63
N LYS A 31 -2.64 6.15 -4.57
CA LYS A 31 -1.70 7.25 -4.54
C LYS A 31 -0.44 6.78 -5.25
N SER A 32 0.03 7.52 -6.24
CA SER A 32 1.11 7.01 -7.07
C SER A 32 2.06 8.10 -7.56
N VAL A 33 3.19 7.67 -8.09
CA VAL A 33 4.28 8.48 -8.64
C VAL A 33 4.21 8.38 -10.18
N ALA A 34 4.59 9.42 -10.91
CA ALA A 34 4.51 9.43 -12.38
C ALA A 34 5.42 8.37 -13.04
N GLU A 35 5.03 7.85 -14.21
CA GLU A 35 5.72 6.75 -14.88
C GLU A 35 7.18 7.03 -15.27
N PHE A 36 7.52 8.31 -15.44
CA PHE A 36 8.85 8.78 -15.84
C PHE A 36 9.78 9.02 -14.65
N GLU A 37 9.28 8.95 -13.43
CA GLU A 37 10.11 8.99 -12.23
C GLU A 37 10.95 7.71 -12.14
N GLU A 38 12.11 7.83 -11.51
CA GLU A 38 13.09 6.74 -11.43
C GLU A 38 13.20 6.23 -10.00
N VAL A 39 13.51 4.93 -9.87
CA VAL A 39 13.82 4.29 -8.58
C VAL A 39 15.18 3.60 -8.64
N MET A 40 15.84 3.58 -7.50
CA MET A 40 17.08 2.84 -7.29
C MET A 40 16.75 1.48 -6.66
N LEU A 41 16.96 0.42 -7.43
CA LEU A 41 16.73 -0.96 -7.00
C LEU A 41 18.06 -1.66 -6.76
N LYS A 42 18.08 -2.53 -5.74
CA LYS A 42 19.18 -3.45 -5.48
C LYS A 42 18.76 -4.86 -5.87
N LEU A 43 19.48 -5.45 -6.83
CA LEU A 43 19.35 -6.84 -7.22
C LEU A 43 20.64 -7.57 -6.85
N ASN A 44 20.59 -8.47 -5.86
CA ASN A 44 21.79 -9.09 -5.28
C ASN A 44 22.78 -8.03 -4.77
N ASN A 45 23.93 -7.87 -5.44
CA ASN A 45 24.96 -6.89 -5.12
C ASN A 45 24.94 -5.67 -6.06
N ASP A 46 24.16 -5.72 -7.13
CA ASP A 46 24.12 -4.67 -8.14
C ASP A 46 23.02 -3.65 -7.81
N VAL A 47 23.31 -2.39 -8.14
CA VAL A 47 22.37 -1.28 -8.00
C VAL A 47 21.99 -0.82 -9.40
N LEU A 48 20.68 -0.78 -9.65
CA LEU A 48 20.08 -0.38 -10.93
C LEU A 48 19.21 0.86 -10.71
N HIS A 49 19.34 1.82 -11.61
CA HIS A 49 18.38 2.92 -11.75
C HIS A 49 17.44 2.58 -12.91
N ILE A 50 16.13 2.66 -12.67
CA ILE A 50 15.13 2.31 -13.68
C ILE A 50 13.90 3.21 -13.52
N LYS A 51 13.27 3.59 -14.64
CA LYS A 51 12.00 4.31 -14.61
C LYS A 51 10.86 3.39 -14.16
N PHE A 52 9.84 3.96 -13.55
CA PHE A 52 8.64 3.22 -13.19
C PHE A 52 8.00 2.50 -14.37
N LYS A 53 7.88 3.19 -15.51
CA LYS A 53 7.38 2.61 -16.75
C LYS A 53 8.18 1.38 -17.17
N GLU A 54 9.50 1.52 -17.24
CA GLU A 54 10.41 0.46 -17.67
C GLU A 54 10.36 -0.74 -16.72
N LEU A 55 10.27 -0.50 -15.40
CA LEU A 55 10.09 -1.56 -14.41
C LEU A 55 8.75 -2.28 -14.60
N GLY A 56 7.68 -1.53 -14.89
CA GLY A 56 6.37 -2.09 -15.23
C GLY A 56 6.40 -2.98 -16.46
N ASP A 57 7.07 -2.52 -17.52
CA ASP A 57 7.26 -3.26 -18.77
C ASP A 57 8.03 -4.58 -18.51
N VAL A 58 9.11 -4.53 -17.73
CA VAL A 58 9.90 -5.71 -17.33
C VAL A 58 9.09 -6.71 -16.50
N LEU A 59 8.19 -6.22 -15.64
CA LEU A 59 7.33 -7.06 -14.81
C LEU A 59 6.02 -7.49 -15.51
N GLY A 60 5.85 -7.14 -16.79
CA GLY A 60 4.72 -7.57 -17.61
C GLY A 60 3.39 -6.87 -17.30
N LEU A 61 3.43 -5.62 -16.83
CA LEU A 61 2.23 -4.81 -16.64
C LEU A 61 1.67 -4.32 -17.98
N ASN A 62 0.34 -4.36 -18.14
CA ASN A 62 -0.33 -4.01 -19.40
C ASN A 62 -0.96 -2.61 -19.35
N GLU A 63 -0.60 -1.74 -20.30
CA GLU A 63 -1.16 -0.38 -20.49
C GLU A 63 -2.62 -0.35 -21.03
N GLY A 64 -3.32 -1.48 -21.04
CA GLY A 64 -4.73 -1.58 -21.47
C GLY A 64 -5.73 -1.61 -20.31
N ALA A 65 -5.25 -1.87 -19.10
CA ALA A 65 -6.12 -2.09 -17.94
C ALA A 65 -6.21 -0.84 -17.05
N PRO A 66 -7.35 -0.62 -16.36
CA PRO A 66 -7.52 0.50 -15.43
C PRO A 66 -6.54 0.45 -14.26
N LEU A 67 -6.26 -0.76 -13.75
CA LEU A 67 -5.31 -1.05 -12.70
C LEU A 67 -4.73 -2.45 -12.92
N GLU A 68 -3.42 -2.56 -12.86
CA GLU A 68 -2.65 -3.82 -12.89
C GLU A 68 -1.64 -3.83 -11.74
N ALA A 69 -1.26 -5.03 -11.31
CA ALA A 69 -0.23 -5.19 -10.29
C ALA A 69 0.61 -6.44 -10.55
N ALA A 70 1.92 -6.28 -10.46
CA ALA A 70 2.88 -7.36 -10.51
C ALA A 70 3.17 -7.76 -9.07
N ILE A 71 2.69 -8.94 -8.69
CA ILE A 71 2.87 -9.49 -7.34
C ILE A 71 4.15 -10.32 -7.33
N LEU A 72 5.12 -9.92 -6.54
CA LEU A 72 6.41 -10.58 -6.43
C LEU A 72 6.38 -11.58 -5.27
N ASN A 73 6.94 -12.77 -5.49
CA ASN A 73 7.05 -13.80 -4.46
C ASN A 73 8.03 -13.38 -3.36
N ASP A 74 7.95 -14.03 -2.20
CA ASP A 74 8.82 -13.72 -1.05
C ASP A 74 10.31 -14.04 -1.32
N GLU A 75 10.60 -14.78 -2.39
CA GLU A 75 11.96 -15.07 -2.89
C GLU A 75 12.53 -13.97 -3.80
N SER A 76 11.73 -12.95 -4.14
CA SER A 76 12.16 -11.84 -4.98
C SER A 76 13.40 -11.17 -4.38
N LYS A 77 14.47 -11.12 -5.17
CA LYS A 77 15.75 -10.53 -4.77
C LYS A 77 15.80 -9.02 -4.95
N ILE A 78 14.72 -8.43 -5.49
CA ILE A 78 14.61 -7.00 -5.77
C ILE A 78 14.34 -6.27 -4.46
N ARG A 79 15.21 -5.33 -4.12
CA ARG A 79 15.09 -4.48 -2.94
C ARG A 79 15.08 -3.01 -3.32
N ILE A 80 14.45 -2.19 -2.49
CA ILE A 80 14.43 -0.73 -2.62
C ILE A 80 14.83 -0.10 -1.29
N GLN A 81 15.35 1.12 -1.33
CA GLN A 81 15.60 1.88 -0.11
C GLN A 81 14.28 2.31 0.51
N SER A 82 14.13 2.06 1.80
CA SER A 82 13.01 2.54 2.62
C SER A 82 13.51 2.95 3.99
N VAL A 83 12.63 3.59 4.75
CA VAL A 83 12.97 4.24 6.01
C VAL A 83 12.06 3.74 7.12
N ASP A 84 12.64 3.31 8.23
CA ASP A 84 11.91 3.23 9.50
C ASP A 84 11.89 4.65 10.10
N VAL A 85 10.80 5.38 9.85
CA VAL A 85 10.67 6.79 10.26
C VAL A 85 10.68 6.94 11.78
N SER A 86 10.27 5.91 12.53
CA SER A 86 10.31 5.94 14.00
C SER A 86 11.73 5.85 14.55
N LYS A 87 12.61 5.12 13.86
CA LYS A 87 14.01 4.92 14.24
C LYS A 87 14.99 5.80 13.48
N MET A 88 14.53 6.50 12.44
CA MET A 88 15.37 7.28 11.53
C MET A 88 16.43 6.43 10.82
N GLU A 89 16.09 5.19 10.46
CA GLU A 89 17.01 4.22 9.87
C GLU A 89 16.67 3.94 8.40
N VAL A 90 17.68 4.02 7.53
CA VAL A 90 17.58 3.62 6.12
C VAL A 90 17.91 2.14 5.99
N SER A 91 17.11 1.39 5.24
CA SER A 91 17.39 -0.01 4.94
C SER A 91 16.90 -0.42 3.55
N TRP A 92 17.61 -1.37 2.94
CA TRP A 92 17.16 -2.03 1.72
C TRP A 92 16.10 -3.08 2.08
N ARG A 93 14.86 -2.90 1.60
CA ARG A 93 13.74 -3.79 1.87
C ARG A 93 13.23 -4.46 0.60
N PRO A 94 12.75 -5.71 0.69
CA PRO A 94 12.15 -6.38 -0.46
C PRO A 94 10.88 -5.64 -0.91
N ILE A 95 10.66 -5.61 -2.22
CA ILE A 95 9.40 -5.13 -2.80
C ILE A 95 8.42 -6.28 -2.95
N ARG A 96 7.15 -6.08 -2.57
CA ARG A 96 6.10 -7.10 -2.62
C ARG A 96 5.24 -7.00 -3.88
N ALA A 97 5.00 -5.78 -4.34
CA ALA A 97 4.24 -5.53 -5.55
C ALA A 97 4.66 -4.21 -6.20
N LEU A 98 4.54 -4.16 -7.52
CA LEU A 98 4.46 -2.94 -8.30
C LEU A 98 3.03 -2.78 -8.78
N ILE A 99 2.42 -1.62 -8.53
CA ILE A 99 1.03 -1.32 -8.88
C ILE A 99 1.05 -0.22 -9.93
N GLN A 100 0.22 -0.35 -10.96
CA GLN A 100 0.05 0.60 -12.04
C GLN A 100 -1.44 0.90 -12.22
N HIS A 101 -1.80 2.17 -12.41
CA HIS A 101 -3.14 2.57 -12.84
C HIS A 101 -3.12 3.86 -13.65
N ARG A 102 -4.23 4.15 -14.33
CA ARG A 102 -4.40 5.43 -15.01
C ARG A 102 -4.53 6.56 -14.00
N ASN A 103 -3.93 7.71 -14.33
CA ASN A 103 -4.13 8.91 -13.52
C ASN A 103 -5.52 9.50 -13.75
N ASP A 104 -6.43 9.30 -12.79
CA ASP A 104 -7.80 9.81 -12.87
C ASP A 104 -7.92 11.31 -12.55
N TYR A 105 -6.86 11.93 -12.00
CA TYR A 105 -6.85 13.36 -11.70
C TYR A 105 -6.64 14.24 -12.95
N GLY A 106 -6.03 13.69 -14.02
CA GLY A 106 -5.66 14.44 -15.23
C GLY A 106 -4.48 15.41 -15.05
N TYR A 107 -3.86 15.42 -13.87
CA TYR A 107 -2.64 16.15 -13.56
C TYR A 107 -1.83 15.40 -12.49
N VAL A 108 -0.55 15.73 -12.38
CA VAL A 108 0.31 15.38 -11.25
C VAL A 108 0.75 16.64 -10.54
N MET A 109 0.97 16.55 -9.24
CA MET A 109 1.66 17.58 -8.49
C MET A 109 3.16 17.40 -8.70
N VAL A 110 3.89 18.49 -8.88
CA VAL A 110 5.34 18.51 -9.00
C VAL A 110 5.92 19.26 -7.81
N ILE A 111 6.78 18.59 -7.04
CA ILE A 111 7.58 19.18 -5.97
C ILE A 111 8.98 19.45 -6.50
N GLU A 112 9.47 20.68 -6.35
CA GLU A 112 10.87 21.03 -6.60
C GLU A 112 11.57 21.40 -5.30
N THR A 113 12.76 20.85 -5.07
CA THR A 113 13.55 21.10 -3.85
C THR A 113 14.58 22.21 -4.04
N SER A 114 15.21 22.64 -2.94
CA SER A 114 16.26 23.66 -2.97
C SER A 114 17.55 23.20 -3.63
N ARG A 115 17.73 21.89 -3.80
CA ARG A 115 18.84 21.30 -4.55
C ARG A 115 18.50 21.01 -6.01
N GLY A 116 17.29 21.35 -6.46
CA GLY A 116 16.85 21.15 -7.85
C GLY A 116 16.33 19.75 -8.14
N GLU A 117 16.06 18.94 -7.10
CA GLU A 117 15.41 17.65 -7.28
C GLU A 117 13.92 17.88 -7.55
N VAL A 118 13.36 17.06 -8.44
CA VAL A 118 11.96 17.14 -8.88
C VAL A 118 11.28 15.81 -8.60
N LEU A 119 10.06 15.85 -8.07
CA LEU A 119 9.24 14.67 -7.81
C LEU A 119 7.80 14.92 -8.25
N SER A 120 7.29 14.05 -9.12
CA SER A 120 5.96 14.13 -9.72
C SER A 120 5.06 13.00 -9.23
N LEU A 121 3.95 13.34 -8.59
CA LEU A 121 3.10 12.38 -7.88
C LEU A 121 1.63 12.84 -7.82
N THR A 122 0.72 11.91 -7.52
CA THR A 122 -0.70 12.23 -7.35
C THR A 122 -0.92 13.14 -6.15
N ARG A 123 -1.97 13.97 -6.21
CA ARG A 123 -2.26 15.00 -5.20
C ARG A 123 -2.34 14.48 -3.77
N ASP A 124 -2.76 13.23 -3.59
CA ASP A 124 -3.01 12.57 -2.32
C ASP A 124 -1.85 11.67 -1.85
N HIS A 125 -0.79 11.55 -2.64
CA HIS A 125 0.40 10.80 -2.30
C HIS A 125 1.13 11.44 -1.12
N GLY A 126 1.53 10.62 -0.15
CA GLY A 126 2.13 11.08 1.08
C GLY A 126 3.63 11.30 0.94
N VAL A 127 4.12 12.47 1.37
CA VAL A 127 5.56 12.73 1.56
C VAL A 127 5.84 13.05 3.01
N TYR A 128 7.05 12.74 3.47
CA TYR A 128 7.43 12.99 4.85
C TYR A 128 8.02 14.39 5.02
N ILE A 129 7.35 15.21 5.81
CA ILE A 129 7.78 16.58 6.14
C ILE A 129 8.09 16.67 7.63
N THR A 130 9.11 17.43 8.00
CA THR A 130 9.37 17.80 9.40
C THR A 130 9.09 19.28 9.66
N LYS A 131 8.67 19.60 10.88
CA LYS A 131 8.59 20.97 11.39
C LYS A 131 9.75 21.22 12.35
N ASP A 132 10.52 22.27 12.07
CA ASP A 132 11.79 22.64 12.72
C ASP A 132 11.81 22.56 14.24
N TYR A 133 10.69 22.87 14.89
CA TYR A 133 10.58 23.00 16.34
C TYR A 133 10.20 21.70 17.07
N THR A 134 9.60 20.72 16.38
CA THR A 134 9.10 19.49 17.06
C THR A 134 9.93 18.25 16.78
N ARG A 135 10.76 18.26 15.72
CA ARG A 135 11.38 17.07 15.11
C ARG A 135 10.37 15.97 14.71
N ALA A 136 9.06 16.23 14.81
CA ALA A 136 8.03 15.28 14.42
C ALA A 136 8.02 15.19 12.89
N ILE A 137 8.12 13.96 12.38
CA ILE A 137 7.96 13.68 10.97
C ILE A 137 6.50 13.36 10.73
N LEU A 138 5.91 14.11 9.81
CA LEU A 138 4.51 14.00 9.42
C LEU A 138 4.44 13.50 7.98
N CYS A 139 3.67 12.44 7.75
CA CYS A 139 3.27 12.08 6.39
C CYS A 139 2.16 13.02 5.95
N LYS A 140 2.45 13.85 4.95
CA LYS A 140 1.58 14.92 4.47
C LYS A 140 1.16 14.60 3.03
N PRO A 141 -0.15 14.64 2.70
CA PRO A 141 -0.61 14.57 1.32
C PRO A 141 0.05 15.67 0.48
N THR A 142 0.37 15.36 -0.77
CA THR A 142 1.13 16.26 -1.63
C THR A 142 0.42 17.61 -1.85
N ASP A 143 -0.90 17.63 -1.99
CA ASP A 143 -1.69 18.85 -2.11
C ASP A 143 -1.69 19.73 -0.84
N GLN A 144 -1.24 19.19 0.29
CA GLN A 144 -1.05 19.93 1.52
C GLN A 144 0.38 20.45 1.69
N VAL A 145 1.36 19.92 0.95
CA VAL A 145 2.75 20.40 0.98
C VAL A 145 2.83 21.87 0.58
N ARG A 146 3.72 22.63 1.24
CA ARG A 146 3.90 24.06 1.01
C ARG A 146 5.38 24.38 0.79
N ARG A 147 5.65 25.44 0.04
CA ARG A 147 6.99 26.03 -0.05
C ARG A 147 7.52 26.33 1.37
N GLY A 148 8.78 25.97 1.60
CA GLY A 148 9.45 26.09 2.90
C GLY A 148 9.31 24.85 3.79
N ASP A 149 8.42 23.90 3.48
CA ASP A 149 8.37 22.60 4.17
C ASP A 149 9.72 21.88 4.01
N LYS A 150 10.20 21.25 5.10
CA LYS A 150 11.41 20.41 5.06
C LYS A 150 11.04 18.98 4.74
N ILE A 151 11.33 18.56 3.51
CA ILE A 151 11.04 17.22 3.01
C ILE A 151 12.17 16.26 3.37
N LEU A 152 11.80 15.08 3.87
CA LEU A 152 12.74 14.01 4.23
C LEU A 152 13.28 13.35 2.96
N ARG A 153 14.58 13.03 2.99
CA ARG A 153 15.26 12.35 1.89
C ARG A 153 16.36 11.42 2.40
N ILE A 154 16.85 10.60 1.49
CA ILE A 154 18.10 9.85 1.61
C ILE A 154 19.18 10.58 0.81
N MET A 155 20.37 10.73 1.40
CA MET A 155 21.55 11.26 0.75
C MET A 155 22.77 10.48 1.26
N ASN A 156 23.55 9.88 0.36
CA ASN A 156 24.71 9.06 0.70
C ASN A 156 24.39 7.96 1.74
N GLY A 157 23.23 7.32 1.62
CA GLY A 157 22.75 6.26 2.51
C GLY A 157 22.31 6.72 3.90
N LYS A 158 22.23 8.03 4.15
CA LYS A 158 21.77 8.61 5.42
C LYS A 158 20.54 9.48 5.22
N LEU A 159 19.72 9.60 6.26
CA LEU A 159 18.60 10.53 6.25
C LEU A 159 19.10 11.97 6.33
N SER A 160 18.49 12.84 5.52
CA SER A 160 18.65 14.28 5.59
C SER A 160 17.34 14.95 5.19
N TYR A 161 17.36 16.28 5.16
CA TYR A 161 16.21 17.08 4.74
C TYR A 161 16.62 18.01 3.62
N ASP A 162 15.67 18.32 2.75
CA ASP A 162 15.77 19.45 1.83
C ASP A 162 14.53 20.36 1.98
N ILE A 163 14.59 21.57 1.43
CA ILE A 163 13.53 22.56 1.49
C ILE A 163 12.73 22.49 0.19
N VAL A 164 11.40 22.37 0.30
CA VAL A 164 10.50 22.53 -0.83
C VAL A 164 10.57 23.97 -1.34
N ARG A 165 11.02 24.18 -2.57
CA ARG A 165 11.06 25.49 -3.22
C ARG A 165 9.78 25.81 -3.96
N ASN A 166 9.31 24.88 -4.79
CA ASN A 166 8.10 25.07 -5.58
C ASN A 166 7.20 23.84 -5.45
N ILE A 167 5.90 24.09 -5.58
CA ILE A 167 4.90 23.04 -5.73
C ILE A 167 3.80 23.54 -6.68
N TYR A 168 3.51 22.78 -7.73
CA TYR A 168 2.55 23.17 -8.78
C TYR A 168 1.96 21.96 -9.49
N GLU A 169 0.87 22.17 -10.24
CA GLU A 169 0.17 21.14 -10.99
C GLU A 169 0.65 21.11 -12.45
N VAL A 170 0.86 19.92 -13.00
CA VAL A 170 1.19 19.69 -14.41
C VAL A 170 0.18 18.72 -15.01
N LYS A 171 -0.47 19.11 -16.12
CA LYS A 171 -1.41 18.25 -16.84
C LYS A 171 -0.74 16.95 -17.25
N TYR A 172 -1.32 15.83 -16.85
CA TYR A 172 -0.75 14.51 -17.06
C TYR A 172 -1.84 13.44 -17.03
N ASN A 173 -2.01 12.72 -18.13
CA ASN A 173 -3.03 11.67 -18.29
C ASN A 173 -2.40 10.27 -18.49
N GLY A 174 -1.12 10.13 -18.18
CA GLY A 174 -0.39 8.87 -18.31
C GLY A 174 -0.65 7.92 -17.15
N TYR A 175 0.18 6.88 -17.08
CA TYR A 175 0.14 5.92 -15.99
C TYR A 175 0.88 6.44 -14.76
N VAL A 176 0.43 6.02 -13.59
CA VAL A 176 1.10 6.30 -12.31
C VAL A 176 1.31 4.98 -11.59
N TYR A 177 2.39 4.92 -10.81
CA TYR A 177 2.92 3.71 -10.22
C TYR A 177 3.12 3.84 -8.72
N ASP A 178 3.05 2.72 -8.01
CA ASP A 178 3.37 2.63 -6.59
C ASP A 178 4.04 1.29 -6.25
N ILE A 179 4.87 1.28 -5.21
CA ILE A 179 5.61 0.09 -4.77
C ILE A 179 5.13 -0.30 -3.38
N SER A 180 4.70 -1.55 -3.22
CA SER A 180 4.45 -2.11 -1.90
C SER A 180 5.76 -2.57 -1.27
N VAL A 181 6.13 -1.94 -0.16
CA VAL A 181 7.30 -2.25 0.68
C VAL A 181 6.83 -2.58 2.09
N PRO A 182 6.60 -3.87 2.40
CA PRO A 182 6.08 -4.27 3.70
C PRO A 182 6.94 -3.81 4.88
N LYS A 183 6.27 -3.53 6.01
CA LYS A 183 6.83 -3.13 7.31
C LYS A 183 7.21 -1.65 7.43
N THR A 184 7.77 -1.05 6.39
CA THR A 184 8.12 0.39 6.40
C THR A 184 7.08 1.23 5.69
N GLU A 185 6.34 0.67 4.74
CA GLU A 185 5.28 1.35 3.99
C GLU A 185 5.73 2.65 3.31
N ASN A 186 7.00 2.70 2.89
CA ASN A 186 7.56 3.79 2.09
C ASN A 186 8.72 3.30 1.24
N PHE A 187 9.11 4.11 0.26
CA PHE A 187 10.34 3.94 -0.50
C PHE A 187 10.92 5.29 -0.94
N ALA A 188 12.18 5.27 -1.34
CA ALA A 188 12.83 6.40 -1.98
C ALA A 188 12.86 6.26 -3.50
N VAL A 189 12.54 7.36 -4.20
CA VAL A 189 12.86 7.51 -5.63
C VAL A 189 14.35 7.81 -5.83
N SER A 190 14.86 7.70 -7.05
CA SER A 190 16.30 7.81 -7.39
C SER A 190 16.95 9.11 -6.92
N ASN A 191 16.20 10.21 -6.86
CA ASN A 191 16.71 11.50 -6.36
C ASN A 191 16.82 11.55 -4.81
N GLY A 192 16.40 10.49 -4.12
CA GLY A 192 16.48 10.31 -2.68
C GLY A 192 15.24 10.78 -1.92
N LEU A 193 14.27 11.44 -2.55
CA LEU A 193 13.02 11.82 -1.89
C LEU A 193 12.20 10.59 -1.52
N ILE A 194 11.58 10.64 -0.33
CA ILE A 194 10.86 9.49 0.23
C ILE A 194 9.36 9.73 0.11
N VAL A 195 8.69 8.75 -0.46
CA VAL A 195 7.24 8.73 -0.62
C VAL A 195 6.66 7.59 0.21
N HIS A 196 5.51 7.83 0.82
CA HIS A 196 4.78 6.83 1.59
C HIS A 196 3.92 6.01 0.63
N ASN A 197 4.04 4.68 0.68
CA ASN A 197 3.26 3.78 -0.17
C ASN A 197 1.77 4.12 -0.05
N SER A 198 1.02 3.93 -1.11
CA SER A 198 -0.41 3.77 -0.91
C SER A 198 -0.67 2.66 0.07
N THR A 199 -1.71 2.83 0.87
CA THR A 199 -2.36 1.73 1.59
C THR A 199 -3.05 0.80 0.58
N PHE A 200 -2.37 0.41 -0.49
CA PHE A 200 -2.70 -0.77 -1.25
C PHE A 200 -2.20 -1.98 -0.47
N GLY A 201 -2.81 -2.17 0.71
CA GLY A 201 -2.67 -3.42 1.41
C GLY A 201 -3.43 -4.45 0.59
N PHE A 202 -2.70 -5.40 0.02
CA PHE A 202 -3.29 -6.61 -0.59
C PHE A 202 -3.90 -7.54 0.47
N GLY A 203 -3.93 -7.14 1.75
CA GLY A 203 -4.63 -7.85 2.81
C GLY A 203 -6.10 -7.42 2.93
N LEU A 204 -6.96 -8.38 3.27
CA LEU A 204 -8.41 -8.17 3.50
C LEU A 204 -8.66 -7.00 4.46
N GLU A 205 -7.76 -6.81 5.43
CA GLU A 205 -7.76 -5.79 6.46
C GLU A 205 -7.57 -4.36 5.96
N HIS A 206 -7.14 -4.13 4.72
CA HIS A 206 -6.96 -2.78 4.18
C HIS A 206 -8.13 -2.35 3.28
N ILE A 207 -8.72 -3.32 2.58
CA ILE A 207 -9.76 -3.10 1.57
C ILE A 207 -11.20 -3.28 2.09
N ALA A 208 -11.41 -4.07 3.15
CA ALA A 208 -12.75 -4.35 3.64
C ALA A 208 -13.12 -3.44 4.82
N ASP A 209 -14.33 -2.85 4.80
CA ASP A 209 -14.86 -2.15 5.97
C ASP A 209 -15.18 -3.12 7.11
N GLY A 210 -15.40 -4.41 6.79
CA GLY A 210 -15.60 -5.49 7.75
C GLY A 210 -14.97 -6.81 7.30
N VAL A 211 -14.40 -7.56 8.24
CA VAL A 211 -13.82 -8.89 8.04
C VAL A 211 -14.38 -9.84 9.09
N ILE A 212 -15.15 -10.83 8.64
CA ILE A 212 -15.69 -11.90 9.47
C ILE A 212 -15.00 -13.20 9.07
N HIS A 213 -14.38 -13.87 10.03
CA HIS A 213 -13.73 -15.15 9.83
C HIS A 213 -14.55 -16.26 10.50
N LEU A 214 -14.90 -17.28 9.72
CA LEU A 214 -15.65 -18.46 10.15
C LEU A 214 -14.73 -19.67 10.06
N TRP A 215 -14.79 -20.54 11.06
CA TRP A 215 -14.12 -21.83 11.02
C TRP A 215 -14.95 -22.88 11.76
N MET A 216 -14.57 -24.15 11.61
CA MET A 216 -15.18 -25.25 12.33
C MET A 216 -14.11 -26.24 12.79
N ASP A 217 -14.42 -26.99 13.84
CA ASP A 217 -13.57 -28.11 14.26
C ASP A 217 -13.55 -29.21 13.21
N ASN A 218 -12.51 -30.05 13.26
CA ASN A 218 -12.47 -31.27 12.46
C ASN A 218 -13.59 -32.23 12.92
N VAL A 219 -14.61 -32.38 12.09
CA VAL A 219 -15.79 -33.20 12.36
C VAL A 219 -15.46 -34.68 12.53
N GLU A 220 -14.37 -35.17 11.94
CA GLU A 220 -13.95 -36.56 12.07
C GLU A 220 -13.41 -36.85 13.47
N GLU A 221 -12.78 -35.86 14.12
CA GLU A 221 -12.23 -35.95 15.47
C GLU A 221 -13.30 -35.73 16.53
N THR A 222 -14.11 -34.67 16.37
CA THR A 222 -15.07 -34.25 17.40
C THR A 222 -16.41 -34.97 17.32
N LYS A 223 -16.71 -35.63 16.19
CA LYS A 223 -18.03 -36.24 15.89
C LYS A 223 -19.21 -35.27 15.98
N GLU A 224 -18.95 -33.97 16.02
CA GLU A 224 -19.95 -32.90 16.15
C GLU A 224 -19.56 -31.71 15.29
N VAL A 225 -20.54 -31.03 14.71
CA VAL A 225 -20.28 -29.82 13.92
C VAL A 225 -20.23 -28.59 14.83
N ARG A 226 -19.03 -28.25 15.29
CA ARG A 226 -18.77 -27.06 16.11
C ARG A 226 -18.23 -25.94 15.23
N ARG A 227 -18.98 -24.84 15.14
CA ARG A 227 -18.64 -23.68 14.31
C ARG A 227 -18.28 -22.49 15.18
N TYR A 228 -17.39 -21.68 14.65
CA TYR A 228 -16.91 -20.48 15.30
C TYR A 228 -16.91 -19.31 14.34
N LEU A 229 -17.04 -18.12 14.89
CA LEU A 229 -16.99 -16.86 14.17
C LEU A 229 -16.16 -15.85 14.97
N ILE A 230 -15.29 -15.11 14.30
CA ILE A 230 -14.63 -13.94 14.89
C ILE A 230 -14.73 -12.77 13.92
N ILE A 231 -14.96 -11.59 14.48
CA ILE A 231 -14.92 -10.34 13.73
C ILE A 231 -13.47 -9.85 13.80
N LYS A 232 -12.71 -10.03 12.71
CA LYS A 232 -11.30 -9.60 12.63
C LYS A 232 -11.17 -8.09 12.41
N LYS A 233 -12.18 -7.46 11.80
CA LYS A 233 -12.23 -6.02 11.54
C LYS A 233 -13.67 -5.57 11.36
N MET A 234 -14.05 -4.42 11.93
CA MET A 234 -15.20 -3.63 11.51
C MET A 234 -14.90 -2.14 11.73
N ARG A 235 -14.92 -1.33 10.67
CA ARG A 235 -14.68 0.11 10.74
C ARG A 235 -15.85 0.84 11.37
N MET A 236 -15.53 1.87 12.18
CA MET A 236 -16.52 2.80 12.76
C MET A 236 -17.63 2.13 13.57
N THR A 237 -17.37 0.93 14.10
CA THR A 237 -18.31 0.17 14.93
C THR A 237 -17.58 -0.43 16.12
N ASN A 238 -18.15 -0.23 17.31
CA ASN A 238 -17.74 -0.93 18.51
C ASN A 238 -18.20 -2.39 18.40
N HIS A 239 -17.27 -3.30 18.10
CA HIS A 239 -17.54 -4.72 17.91
C HIS A 239 -16.79 -5.56 18.93
N TYR A 240 -17.34 -6.73 19.22
CA TYR A 240 -16.68 -7.68 20.11
C TYR A 240 -15.44 -8.29 19.42
N THR A 241 -14.33 -8.31 20.15
CA THR A 241 -13.01 -8.73 19.64
C THR A 241 -12.69 -10.21 19.88
N GLY A 242 -13.52 -10.91 20.66
CA GLY A 242 -13.37 -12.34 20.92
C GLY A 242 -14.10 -13.21 19.90
N ALA A 243 -13.88 -14.52 20.01
CA ALA A 243 -14.58 -15.51 19.20
C ALA A 243 -15.99 -15.76 19.72
N PHE A 244 -16.88 -16.18 18.81
CA PHE A 244 -18.20 -16.68 19.12
C PHE A 244 -18.27 -18.16 18.74
N ILE A 245 -19.01 -18.95 19.53
CA ILE A 245 -19.63 -20.17 19.04
C ILE A 245 -20.80 -19.77 18.16
N LEU A 246 -20.85 -20.32 16.95
CA LEU A 246 -21.91 -20.09 15.98
C LEU A 246 -22.84 -21.30 15.93
N SER A 247 -24.12 -21.07 16.20
CA SER A 247 -25.19 -22.07 16.06
C SER A 247 -26.18 -21.64 14.98
N ILE A 248 -26.82 -22.61 14.32
CA ILE A 248 -27.92 -22.37 13.38
C ILE A 248 -29.15 -23.03 13.99
N GLU A 249 -30.07 -22.21 14.52
CA GLU A 249 -31.25 -22.68 15.24
C GLU A 249 -32.51 -22.59 14.37
N PRO A 250 -33.37 -23.62 14.37
CA PRO A 250 -34.66 -23.59 13.66
C PRO A 250 -35.49 -22.36 14.04
N GLY A 251 -35.99 -21.64 13.04
CA GLY A 251 -36.82 -20.44 13.24
C GLY A 251 -36.08 -19.20 13.74
N ARG A 252 -34.77 -19.27 14.04
CA ARG A 252 -33.97 -18.14 14.55
C ARG A 252 -32.77 -17.79 13.66
N GLY A 253 -32.26 -18.75 12.89
CA GLY A 253 -31.09 -18.55 12.03
C GLY A 253 -29.79 -18.59 12.81
N ILE A 254 -28.87 -17.67 12.51
CA ILE A 254 -27.54 -17.62 13.14
C ILE A 254 -27.65 -17.05 14.55
N VAL A 255 -27.19 -17.82 15.54
CA VAL A 255 -27.10 -17.44 16.94
C VAL A 255 -25.64 -17.47 17.38
N LEU A 256 -25.18 -16.41 18.02
CA LEU A 256 -23.79 -16.23 18.45
C LEU A 256 -23.67 -16.23 19.98
N LYS A 257 -22.74 -17.04 20.51
CA LYS A 257 -22.41 -17.07 21.95
C LYS A 257 -20.93 -16.73 22.15
N LYS A 258 -20.64 -15.68 22.93
CA LYS A 258 -19.25 -15.26 23.24
C LYS A 258 -18.48 -16.35 23.98
N ILE A 259 -17.19 -16.46 23.70
CA ILE A 259 -16.23 -17.37 24.37
C ILE A 259 -15.26 -16.55 25.22
#